data_AF-A0A176J5F1-F1
#
_entry.id   AF-A0A176J5F1-F1
#
_cell.length_a   1.000
_cell.length_b   1.000
_cell.length_c   1.000
_cell.angle_alpha   90.00
_cell.angle_beta   90.00
_cell.angle_gamma   90.00
#
_symmetry.space_group_name_H-M   'P 1'
#
loop_
_entity.id
_entity.type
_entity.pdbx_description
1 polymer ?
#
loop_
_entity_poly.entity_id
_entity_poly.type
_entity_poly.pdbx_seq_one_letter_code
_entity_poly.pdbx_strand_id
1 'polypeptide(L)' 'MNFLDYKLEMGETLNPITDGDNKKMVILDRDEDTIHAVLELGEENNLIIHPQWRITIEVAGDKHLRFSTQLAQFKRYKER' A
#
# COMPACT_ATOMS: atom_id res chain seq x y z
N MET A 1 4.14 1.79 -10.98
CA MET A 1 5.48 2.34 -10.67
C MET A 1 6.39 1.21 -10.23
N ASN A 2 7.70 1.46 -10.10
CA ASN A 2 8.64 0.49 -9.55
C ASN A 2 9.15 0.99 -8.19
N PHE A 3 9.29 0.08 -7.24
CA PHE A 3 9.98 0.28 -5.97
C PHE A 3 11.03 -0.81 -5.85
N LEU A 4 12.29 -0.45 -6.10
CA LEU A 4 13.39 -1.42 -6.23
C LEU A 4 13.04 -2.48 -7.29
N ASP A 5 13.07 -3.76 -6.93
CA ASP A 5 12.73 -4.88 -7.81
C ASP A 5 11.22 -5.14 -7.92
N TYR A 6 10.38 -4.42 -7.18
CA TYR A 6 8.95 -4.66 -7.14
C TYR A 6 8.19 -3.74 -8.09
N LYS A 7 7.33 -4.33 -8.93
CA LYS A 7 6.34 -3.60 -9.70
C LYS A 7 5.13 -3.35 -8.81
N LEU A 8 4.80 -2.07 -8.60
CA LEU A 8 3.65 -1.66 -7.80
C LEU A 8 2.59 -0.99 -8.68
N GLU A 9 1.37 -1.50 -8.64
CA GLU A 9 0.17 -0.87 -9.19
C GLU A 9 -0.55 -0.12 -8.06
N MET A 10 -0.82 1.17 -8.25
CA MET A 10 -1.45 2.02 -7.23
C MET A 10 -2.82 2.44 -7.72
N GLY A 11 -3.83 2.34 -6.85
CA GLY A 11 -5.15 2.92 -7.11
C GLY A 11 -5.10 4.44 -7.20
N GLU A 12 -6.04 5.03 -7.94
CA GLU A 12 -6.06 6.46 -8.28
C GLU A 12 -6.12 7.41 -7.06
N THR A 13 -6.60 6.92 -5.93
CA THR A 13 -6.73 7.70 -4.69
C THR A 13 -5.47 7.67 -3.83
N LEU A 14 -4.45 6.92 -4.23
CA LEU A 14 -3.21 6.73 -3.47
C LEU A 14 -2.08 7.59 -4.04
N ASN A 15 -1.28 8.14 -3.14
CA ASN A 15 -0.10 8.94 -3.44
C ASN A 15 1.15 8.32 -2.80
N PRO A 16 1.96 7.57 -3.55
CA PRO A 16 3.17 6.96 -3.04
C PRO A 16 4.35 7.95 -3.04
N ILE A 17 5.02 8.10 -1.89
CA ILE A 17 6.25 8.90 -1.74
C ILE A 17 7.41 7.95 -1.42
N THR A 18 8.50 8.04 -2.18
CA THR A 18 9.67 7.18 -2.02
C THR A 18 10.83 7.93 -1.37
N ASP A 19 11.42 7.31 -0.36
CA ASP A 19 12.70 7.69 0.23
C ASP A 19 13.78 6.73 -0.31
N GLY A 20 14.55 7.22 -1.29
CA GLY A 20 15.58 6.44 -1.96
C GLY A 20 16.79 6.13 -1.07
N ASP A 21 17.12 7.01 -0.12
CA ASP A 21 18.29 6.87 0.75
C ASP A 21 18.06 5.76 1.78
N ASN A 22 16.86 5.72 2.35
CA ASN A 22 16.48 4.71 3.36
C ASN A 22 15.80 3.48 2.75
N LYS A 23 15.62 3.43 1.42
CA LYS A 23 14.89 2.36 0.73
C LYS A 23 13.51 2.12 1.33
N LYS A 24 12.77 3.22 1.57
CA LYS A 24 11.42 3.19 2.12
C LYS A 24 10.44 3.85 1.17
N MET A 25 9.17 3.50 1.32
CA MET A 25 8.07 4.19 0.65
C MET A 25 6.92 4.35 1.64
N VAL A 26 6.29 5.51 1.64
CA VAL A 26 5.01 5.73 2.30
C VAL A 26 3.92 5.82 1.25
N ILE A 27 2.78 5.20 1.51
CA ILE A 27 1.59 5.27 0.67
C ILE A 27 0.57 6.13 1.41
N LEU A 28 0.31 7.32 0.88
CA LEU A 28 -0.67 8.27 1.41
C LEU A 28 -1.96 8.24 0.59
N ASP A 29 -3.00 8.90 1.07
CA ASP A 29 -4.09 9.35 0.21
C ASP A 29 -3.64 10.53 -0.67
N ARG A 30 -4.47 10.88 -1.65
CA ARG A 30 -4.20 11.97 -2.59
C ARG A 30 -4.00 13.33 -1.92
N ASP A 31 -4.67 13.55 -0.79
CA ASP A 31 -4.61 14.81 -0.04
C ASP A 31 -3.45 14.84 0.97
N GLU A 32 -2.68 13.74 1.08
CA GLU A 32 -1.52 13.57 1.99
C GLU A 32 -1.86 13.65 3.49
N ASP A 33 -3.13 13.48 3.85
CA ASP A 33 -3.63 13.53 5.22
C ASP A 33 -3.55 12.17 5.93
N THR A 34 -3.59 11.06 5.18
CA THR A 34 -3.70 9.71 5.74
C THR A 34 -2.60 8.78 5.21
N ILE A 35 -1.83 8.18 6.12
CA ILE A 35 -0.93 7.07 5.77
C ILE A 35 -1.73 5.76 5.69
N HIS A 36 -1.71 5.14 4.52
CA HIS A 36 -2.35 3.85 4.27
C HIS A 36 -1.39 2.67 4.46
N ALA A 37 -0.11 2.82 4.10
CA ALA A 37 0.93 1.82 4.36
C ALA A 37 2.34 2.42 4.32
N VAL A 38 3.28 1.70 4.94
CA VAL A 38 4.73 1.95 4.79
C VAL A 38 5.39 0.68 4.26
N LEU A 39 6.26 0.83 3.27
CA LEU A 39 7.04 -0.23 2.66
C LEU A 39 8.52 0.01 2.98
N GLU A 40 9.25 -1.06 3.26
CA GLU A 40 10.71 -1.02 3.44
C GLU A 40 11.36 -2.30 2.92
N LEU A 41 12.61 -2.18 2.46
CA LEU A 41 13.42 -3.35 2.14
C LEU A 41 14.11 -3.86 3.41
N GLY A 42 13.83 -5.10 3.78
CA GLY A 42 14.50 -5.77 4.88
C GLY A 42 15.93 -6.22 4.54
N GLU A 43 16.63 -6.73 5.55
CA GLU A 43 18.04 -7.13 5.46
C GLU A 43 18.29 -8.28 4.45
N GLU A 44 17.28 -9.12 4.19
CA GLU A 44 17.36 -10.27 3.28
C GLU A 44 16.77 -9.96 1.88
N ASN A 45 16.64 -8.68 1.52
CA ASN A 45 15.95 -8.22 0.29
C ASN A 45 14.47 -8.62 0.22
N ASN A 46 13.86 -8.96 1.34
CA ASN A 46 12.42 -9.14 1.46
C ASN A 46 11.72 -7.77 1.53
N LEU A 47 10.60 -7.63 0.81
CA LEU A 47 9.74 -6.47 0.97
C LEU A 47 8.90 -6.63 2.24
N ILE A 48 9.05 -5.69 3.16
CA ILE A 48 8.24 -5.59 4.37
C ILE A 48 7.18 -4.52 4.13
N ILE A 49 5.92 -4.87 4.42
CA ILE A 49 4.78 -3.96 4.26
C ILE A 49 4.10 -3.82 5.63
N HIS A 50 3.99 -2.58 6.08
CA HIS A 50 3.30 -2.18 7.31
C HIS A 50 1.97 -1.52 6.93
N PRO A 51 0.87 -2.29 6.76
CA PRO A 51 -0.44 -1.72 6.46
C PRO A 51 -0.98 -0.96 7.69
N GLN A 52 -1.66 0.16 7.45
CA GLN A 52 -2.22 1.01 8.51
C GLN A 52 -3.74 1.12 8.37
N TRP A 53 -4.20 1.98 7.47
CA TRP A 53 -5.62 2.29 7.33
C TRP A 53 -6.17 1.81 5.99
N ARG A 54 -7.27 1.05 6.01
CA ARG A 54 -8.17 0.85 4.86
C ARG A 54 -7.44 0.60 3.52
N ILE A 55 -6.40 -0.22 3.54
CA ILE A 55 -5.62 -0.58 2.37
C ILE A 55 -5.86 -2.05 2.02
N THR A 56 -6.04 -2.31 0.74
CA THR A 56 -6.05 -3.66 0.17
C THR A 56 -4.76 -3.85 -0.59
N ILE A 57 -4.09 -4.97 -0.31
CA ILE A 57 -2.83 -5.35 -0.96
C ILE A 57 -3.08 -6.68 -1.66
N GLU A 58 -2.99 -6.69 -2.98
CA GLU A 58 -3.17 -7.87 -3.82
C GLU A 58 -1.81 -8.31 -4.36
N VAL A 59 -1.50 -9.62 -4.24
CA VAL A 59 -0.32 -10.22 -4.89
C VAL A 59 -0.72 -10.61 -6.31
N ALA A 60 -0.33 -9.80 -7.28
CA ALA A 60 -0.70 -9.95 -8.69
C ALA A 60 0.31 -10.78 -9.51
N GLY A 61 1.35 -11.31 -8.87
CA GLY A 61 2.39 -12.12 -9.48
C GLY A 61 3.70 -12.06 -8.70
N ASP A 62 4.76 -12.64 -9.25
CA ASP A 62 6.10 -12.54 -8.66
C ASP A 62 6.58 -11.09 -8.67
N LYS A 63 7.00 -10.60 -7.49
CA LYS A 63 7.36 -9.19 -7.23
C LYS A 63 6.36 -8.15 -7.79
N HIS A 64 5.09 -8.52 -7.93
CA HIS A 64 4.06 -7.67 -8.51
C HIS A 64 2.90 -7.50 -7.53
N LEU A 65 2.72 -6.27 -7.03
CA LEU A 65 1.72 -5.94 -6.03
C LEU A 65 0.77 -4.85 -6.52
N ARG A 66 -0.50 -4.95 -6.14
CA ARG A 66 -1.50 -3.91 -6.37
C ARG A 66 -2.05 -3.39 -5.05
N PHE A 67 -2.01 -2.07 -4.88
CA PHE A 67 -2.53 -1.37 -3.73
C PHE A 67 -3.77 -0.59 -4.10
N SER A 68 -4.79 -0.67 -3.27
CA SER A 68 -6.02 0.10 -3.42
C SER A 68 -6.62 0.42 -2.06
N THR A 69 -7.47 1.43 -2.00
CA THR A 69 -8.32 1.67 -0.83
C THR A 69 -9.76 1.37 -1.23
N GLN A 70 -10.54 0.86 -0.29
CA GLN A 70 -11.98 0.67 -0.48
C GLN A 70 -12.73 1.59 0.46
N LEU A 71 -13.64 2.40 -0.06
CA LEU A 71 -14.65 3.05 0.76
C LEU A 71 -15.47 1.97 1.46
N ALA A 72 -15.26 1.82 2.77
CA ALA A 72 -15.96 0.85 3.56
C ALA A 72 -17.47 1.09 3.50
N GLN A 73 -18.19 0.23 2.77
CA GLN A 73 -19.65 0.20 2.77
C GLN A 73 -20.13 -0.92 3.71
N PHE A 74 -20.08 -0.67 5.01
CA PHE A 74 -20.64 -1.61 5.98
C PHE A 74 -22.15 -1.40 6.10
N LYS A 75 -22.93 -2.41 5.74
CA LYS A 75 -24.32 -2.52 6.21
C LYS A 75 -24.31 -3.32 7.50
N ARG A 76 -24.71 -2.69 8.61
CA ARG A 76 -24.92 -3.40 9.89
C ARG A 76 -26.01 -4.44 9.68
N TYR A 77 -25.65 -5.72 9.76
CA TYR A 77 -26.65 -6.78 9.86
C TYR A 77 -27.41 -6.60 11.18
N LYS A 78 -28.73 -6.50 11.11
CA LYS A 78 -29.61 -6.65 12.26
C LYS A 78 -30.19 -8.06 12.18
N GLU A 79 -29.82 -8.93 13.12
CA GLU A 79 -30.55 -10.17 13.35
C GLU A 79 -32.00 -9.81 13.72
N ARG A 80 -32.97 -10.47 13.08
CA ARG A 80 -34.40 -10.32 13.35
C ARG A 80 -34.84 -11.38 14.34
#